data_AF-A0A3P1SS87-F1
#
_entry.id   AF-A0A3P1SS87-F1
#
_cell.length_a   1.000
_cell.length_b   1.000
_cell.length_c   1.000
_cell.angle_alpha   90.00
_cell.angle_beta   90.00
_cell.angle_gamma   90.00
#
_symmetry.space_group_name_H-M   'P 1'
#
loop_
_entity.id
_entity.type
_entity.pdbx_description
1 polymer ?
#
loop_
_entity_poly.entity_id
_entity_poly.type
_entity_poly.pdbx_seq_one_letter_code
_entity_poly.pdbx_strand_id
1 'polypeptide(L)'
;MVSQIVDIEKPFNDVFQALDLKDQRKAMRGAMRREGNRLKKHAITELQSSGIGQGTKQRFSKGIRMRVYPDKFGAGFMLSVKPNKKRGYHTNRQGKEKPVLMWAEDGTKYRKTKTKTKVFVRKRKGHVTGRMKRYGFMRKTDEQATRIVEQNLFSDFQKNLERAARKKGLL
;
A
#
# COMPACT_ATOMS: atom_id res chain seq x y z
N MET A 1 -18.54 -40.04 13.49
CA MET A 1 -17.63 -38.92 13.16
C MET A 1 -16.83 -38.63 14.40
N VAL A 2 -15.55 -39.03 14.42
CA VAL A 2 -14.67 -38.79 15.57
C VAL A 2 -14.32 -37.31 15.56
N SER A 3 -14.82 -36.55 16.53
CA SER A 3 -14.36 -35.20 16.81
C SER A 3 -12.91 -35.31 17.30
N GLN A 4 -11.94 -35.15 16.40
CA GLN A 4 -10.55 -34.97 16.79
C GLN A 4 -10.46 -33.65 17.55
N ILE A 5 -10.47 -33.75 18.88
CA ILE A 5 -10.13 -32.65 19.77
C ILE A 5 -8.65 -32.34 19.50
N VAL A 6 -8.40 -31.14 19.00
CA VAL A 6 -7.06 -30.65 18.70
C VAL A 6 -6.30 -30.44 20.01
N ASP A 7 -5.05 -30.90 20.07
CA ASP A 7 -4.21 -30.89 21.26
C ASP A 7 -3.99 -29.48 21.81
N ILE A 8 -4.14 -29.31 23.13
CA ILE A 8 -4.13 -28.02 23.83
C ILE A 8 -2.69 -27.48 23.91
N GLU A 9 -1.68 -28.35 23.84
CA GLU A 9 -0.27 -27.98 24.00
C GLU A 9 0.37 -27.40 22.73
N LYS A 10 -0.14 -27.74 21.53
CA LYS A 10 0.32 -27.17 20.24
C LYS A 10 -0.85 -26.83 19.30
N PRO A 11 -1.76 -25.93 19.71
CA PRO A 11 -3.04 -25.73 19.05
C PRO A 11 -2.90 -25.26 17.59
N PHE A 12 -1.82 -24.56 17.24
CA PHE A 12 -1.66 -24.01 15.90
C PHE A 12 -1.46 -25.07 14.82
N ASN A 13 -0.52 -26.01 15.03
CA ASN A 13 -0.16 -26.98 13.98
C ASN A 13 -1.31 -27.94 13.73
N ASP A 14 -1.95 -28.39 14.78
CA ASP A 14 -3.05 -29.35 14.71
C ASP A 14 -4.31 -28.72 14.11
N VAL A 15 -4.64 -27.47 14.48
CA VAL A 15 -5.72 -26.70 13.84
C VAL A 15 -5.41 -26.48 12.37
N PHE A 16 -4.16 -26.17 12.04
CA PHE A 16 -3.76 -25.95 10.66
C PHE A 16 -3.95 -27.24 9.85
N GLN A 17 -3.47 -28.38 10.34
CA GLN A 17 -3.59 -29.68 9.67
C GLN A 17 -5.05 -30.16 9.56
N ALA A 18 -5.88 -29.90 10.58
CA ALA A 18 -7.29 -30.28 10.58
C ALA A 18 -8.16 -29.42 9.63
N LEU A 19 -7.70 -28.23 9.24
CA LEU A 19 -8.42 -27.34 8.33
C LEU A 19 -8.09 -27.65 6.86
N ASP A 20 -9.13 -27.61 6.02
CA ASP A 20 -8.99 -27.67 4.56
C ASP A 20 -8.12 -26.51 4.02
N LEU A 21 -7.37 -26.78 2.95
CA LEU A 21 -6.50 -25.83 2.26
C LEU A 21 -7.23 -24.55 1.85
N LYS A 22 -8.52 -24.65 1.51
CA LYS A 22 -9.35 -23.49 1.17
C LYS A 22 -9.49 -22.53 2.35
N ASP A 23 -9.70 -23.05 3.55
CA ASP A 23 -9.85 -22.25 4.76
C ASP A 23 -8.52 -21.71 5.26
N GLN A 24 -7.45 -22.50 5.17
CA GLN A 24 -6.09 -22.01 5.44
C GLN A 24 -5.75 -20.81 4.52
N ARG A 25 -5.99 -20.93 3.21
CA ARG A 25 -5.77 -19.84 2.23
C ARG A 25 -6.63 -18.62 2.54
N LYS A 26 -7.90 -18.82 2.91
CA LYS A 26 -8.81 -17.74 3.30
C LYS A 26 -8.33 -17.03 4.57
N ALA A 27 -7.86 -17.77 5.57
CA ALA A 27 -7.30 -17.24 6.81
C ALA A 27 -6.05 -16.41 6.54
N MET A 28 -5.13 -16.92 5.72
CA MET A 28 -3.90 -16.22 5.30
C MET A 28 -4.22 -14.94 4.53
N ARG A 29 -5.14 -15.00 3.55
CA ARG A 29 -5.59 -13.83 2.78
C ARG A 29 -6.24 -12.77 3.67
N GLY A 30 -6.97 -13.20 4.70
CA GLY A 30 -7.53 -12.33 5.73
C GLY A 30 -6.44 -11.59 6.51
N ALA A 31 -5.39 -12.29 6.95
CA ALA A 31 -4.26 -11.73 7.66
C ALA A 31 -3.50 -10.72 6.79
N MET A 32 -3.15 -11.09 5.55
CA MET A 32 -2.53 -10.22 4.54
C MET A 32 -3.31 -8.93 4.32
N ARG A 33 -4.65 -9.02 4.24
CA ARG A 33 -5.51 -7.83 4.06
C ARG A 33 -5.47 -6.91 5.28
N ARG A 34 -5.47 -7.47 6.50
CA ARG A 34 -5.39 -6.67 7.74
C ARG A 34 -4.05 -5.97 7.83
N GLU A 35 -2.96 -6.71 7.62
CA GLU A 35 -1.62 -6.15 7.72
C GLU A 35 -1.37 -5.09 6.63
N GLY A 36 -1.74 -5.37 5.38
CA GLY A 36 -1.68 -4.36 4.32
C GLY A 36 -2.50 -3.10 4.64
N ASN A 37 -3.61 -3.21 5.38
CA ASN A 37 -4.38 -2.05 5.83
C ASN A 37 -3.70 -1.30 7.00
N ARG A 38 -3.00 -2.00 7.91
CA ARG A 38 -2.17 -1.34 8.93
C ARG A 38 -1.05 -0.53 8.27
N LEU A 39 -0.33 -1.14 7.35
CA LEU A 39 0.73 -0.47 6.58
C LEU A 39 0.21 0.71 5.77
N LYS A 40 -0.97 0.57 5.17
CA LYS A 40 -1.63 1.70 4.51
C LYS A 40 -1.88 2.86 5.48
N LYS A 41 -2.29 2.60 6.71
CA LYS A 41 -2.47 3.65 7.73
C LYS A 41 -1.14 4.32 8.08
N HIS A 42 -0.07 3.54 8.29
CA HIS A 42 1.27 4.09 8.52
C HIS A 42 1.74 4.99 7.36
N ALA A 43 1.56 4.55 6.11
CA ALA A 43 1.88 5.36 4.94
C ALA A 43 1.06 6.65 4.85
N ILE A 44 -0.21 6.63 5.30
CA ILE A 44 -1.04 7.84 5.37
C ILE A 44 -0.48 8.80 6.43
N THR A 45 -0.06 8.30 7.59
CA THR A 45 0.57 9.10 8.64
C THR A 45 1.89 9.70 8.15
N GLU A 46 2.76 8.90 7.52
CA GLU A 46 4.02 9.36 6.95
C GLU A 46 3.78 10.41 5.85
N LEU A 47 2.79 10.19 4.98
CA LEU A 47 2.37 11.17 3.96
C LEU A 47 1.95 12.49 4.61
N GLN A 48 1.14 12.45 5.67
CA GLN A 48 0.71 13.66 6.39
C GLN A 48 1.89 14.38 7.06
N SER A 49 2.80 13.62 7.69
CA SER A 49 4.01 14.17 8.32
C SER A 49 4.97 14.83 7.32
N SER A 50 4.96 14.37 6.06
CA SER A 50 5.83 14.89 5.00
C SER A 50 5.52 16.34 4.61
N GLY A 51 4.39 16.89 5.07
CA GLY A 51 3.95 18.25 4.78
C GLY A 51 3.35 18.43 3.38
N ILE A 52 3.27 17.37 2.57
CA ILE A 52 2.66 17.45 1.25
C ILE A 52 1.17 17.76 1.34
N GLY A 53 0.74 18.82 0.66
CA GLY A 53 -0.66 19.21 0.61
C GLY A 53 -1.17 19.99 1.82
N GLN A 54 -0.29 20.44 2.72
CA GLN A 54 -0.67 21.44 3.73
C GLN A 54 -1.34 22.64 3.06
N GLY A 55 -2.51 23.04 3.55
CA GLY A 55 -3.32 24.12 2.98
C GLY A 55 -4.14 23.76 1.73
N THR A 56 -4.11 22.51 1.26
CA THR A 56 -4.92 22.08 0.11
C THR A 56 -6.21 21.37 0.52
N LYS A 57 -7.32 21.62 -0.19
CA LYS A 57 -8.61 20.94 0.05
C LYS A 57 -8.62 19.46 -0.41
N GLN A 58 -7.64 19.05 -1.21
CA GLN A 58 -7.59 17.70 -1.78
C GLN A 58 -6.88 16.72 -0.83
N ARG A 59 -7.55 15.61 -0.52
CA ARG A 59 -6.98 14.55 0.33
C ARG A 59 -6.08 13.61 -0.48
N PHE A 60 -4.77 13.86 -0.43
CA PHE A 60 -3.75 13.03 -1.07
C PHE A 60 -3.77 11.56 -0.61
N SER A 61 -4.16 11.28 0.65
CA SER A 61 -4.24 9.93 1.20
C SER A 61 -5.07 8.94 0.38
N LYS A 62 -6.05 9.42 -0.42
CA LYS A 62 -6.88 8.58 -1.30
C LYS A 62 -6.08 7.89 -2.42
N GLY A 63 -4.92 8.43 -2.80
CA GLY A 63 -4.08 7.82 -3.83
C GLY A 63 -3.17 6.71 -3.32
N ILE A 64 -3.03 6.53 -1.99
CA ILE A 64 -2.33 5.37 -1.44
C ILE A 64 -3.25 4.14 -1.54
N ARG A 65 -2.78 3.13 -2.26
CA ARG A 65 -3.54 1.93 -2.58
C ARG A 65 -2.88 0.70 -2.01
N MET A 66 -3.66 -0.10 -1.29
CA MET A 66 -3.27 -1.46 -0.92
C MET A 66 -4.00 -2.46 -1.81
N ARG A 67 -3.29 -3.49 -2.25
CA ARG A 67 -3.82 -4.64 -2.98
C ARG A 67 -3.25 -5.91 -2.39
N VAL A 68 -4.10 -6.83 -1.97
CA VAL A 68 -3.70 -8.22 -1.73
C VAL A 68 -3.61 -8.95 -3.07
N TYR A 69 -2.60 -9.79 -3.24
CA TYR A 69 -2.44 -10.56 -4.46
C TYR A 69 -3.60 -11.55 -4.66
N PRO A 70 -4.03 -11.76 -5.91
CA PRO A 70 -4.88 -12.89 -6.27
C PRO A 70 -4.21 -14.21 -5.92
N ASP A 71 -5.02 -15.24 -5.63
CA ASP A 71 -4.53 -16.54 -5.15
C ASP A 71 -3.52 -17.21 -6.11
N LYS A 72 -3.62 -16.94 -7.42
CA LYS A 72 -2.68 -17.44 -8.44
C LYS A 72 -1.23 -16.95 -8.32
N PHE A 73 -0.99 -15.85 -7.60
CA PHE A 73 0.35 -15.27 -7.42
C PHE A 73 0.93 -15.56 -6.02
N GLY A 74 0.27 -16.41 -5.23
CA GLY A 74 0.67 -16.72 -3.86
C GLY A 74 0.19 -15.68 -2.83
N ALA A 75 0.70 -15.82 -1.60
CA ALA A 75 0.32 -14.99 -0.47
C ALA A 75 1.19 -13.73 -0.43
N GLY A 76 0.54 -12.57 -0.51
CA GLY A 76 1.23 -11.28 -0.41
C GLY A 76 0.30 -10.11 -0.61
N PHE A 77 0.81 -8.92 -0.35
CA PHE A 77 0.14 -7.67 -0.63
C PHE A 77 1.15 -6.63 -1.13
N MET A 78 0.63 -5.60 -1.79
CA MET A 78 1.40 -4.49 -2.31
C MET A 78 0.74 -3.18 -1.90
N LEU A 79 1.57 -2.27 -1.41
CA LEU A 79 1.21 -0.87 -1.21
C LEU A 79 1.79 -0.03 -2.34
N SER A 80 1.00 0.83 -2.96
CA SER A 80 1.42 1.63 -4.11
C SER A 80 0.79 3.00 -4.13
N VAL A 81 1.57 3.98 -4.57
CA VAL A 81 1.15 5.36 -4.86
C VAL A 81 0.98 5.61 -6.37
N LYS A 82 1.33 4.61 -7.18
CA LYS A 82 1.23 4.73 -8.64
C LYS A 82 -0.25 4.81 -9.04
N PRO A 83 -0.61 5.75 -9.93
CA PRO A 83 -1.98 5.85 -10.41
C PRO A 83 -2.37 4.59 -11.16
N ASN A 84 -3.62 4.19 -11.05
CA ASN A 84 -4.16 3.07 -11.82
C ASN A 84 -5.67 3.24 -12.00
N LYS A 85 -6.12 3.16 -13.27
CA LYS A 85 -7.46 3.58 -13.71
C LYS A 85 -7.75 4.98 -13.17
N LYS A 86 -8.94 5.24 -12.61
CA LYS A 86 -9.34 6.56 -12.08
C LYS A 86 -8.82 6.88 -10.66
N ARG A 87 -7.89 6.08 -10.11
CA ARG A 87 -7.40 6.26 -8.73
C ARG A 87 -5.94 6.71 -8.73
N GLY A 88 -5.60 7.62 -7.82
CA GLY A 88 -4.25 8.19 -7.68
C GLY A 88 -4.00 9.43 -8.55
N TYR A 89 -5.02 9.90 -9.25
CA TYR A 89 -5.00 11.17 -9.99
C TYR A 89 -5.62 12.31 -9.18
N HIS A 90 -5.06 13.50 -9.37
CA HIS A 90 -5.55 14.76 -8.82
C HIS A 90 -5.88 15.69 -9.99
N THR A 91 -7.07 16.28 -9.97
CA THR A 91 -7.45 17.26 -10.97
C THR A 91 -6.88 18.62 -10.58
N ASN A 92 -6.09 19.22 -11.47
CA ASN A 92 -5.58 20.57 -11.26
C ASN A 92 -6.63 21.64 -11.59
N ARG A 93 -6.32 22.92 -11.34
CA ARG A 93 -7.20 24.06 -11.67
C ARG A 93 -7.57 24.17 -13.16
N GLN A 94 -6.88 23.46 -14.05
CA GLN A 94 -7.14 23.43 -15.49
C GLN A 94 -7.94 22.20 -15.91
N GLY A 95 -8.52 21.44 -14.96
CA GLY A 95 -9.28 20.23 -15.26
C GLY A 95 -8.44 19.01 -15.67
N LYS A 96 -7.10 19.08 -15.57
CA LYS A 96 -6.20 18.01 -16.01
C LYS A 96 -5.84 17.11 -14.86
N GLU A 97 -5.95 15.80 -15.07
CA GLU A 97 -5.49 14.78 -14.13
C GLU A 97 -3.96 14.75 -14.02
N LYS A 98 -3.47 14.66 -12.79
CA LYS A 98 -2.05 14.64 -12.44
C LYS A 98 -1.75 13.58 -11.39
N PRO A 99 -0.77 12.69 -11.59
CA PRO A 99 -0.40 11.67 -10.62
C PRO A 99 0.53 12.24 -9.55
N VAL A 100 0.04 13.22 -8.79
CA VAL A 100 0.85 14.04 -7.87
C VAL A 100 1.56 13.19 -6.82
N LEU A 101 0.92 12.14 -6.28
CA LEU A 101 1.53 11.27 -5.29
C LEU A 101 2.70 10.43 -5.81
N MET A 102 2.60 9.94 -7.05
CA MET A 102 3.71 9.24 -7.67
C MET A 102 4.91 10.18 -7.83
N TRP A 103 4.67 11.40 -8.28
CA TRP A 103 5.70 12.44 -8.37
C TRP A 103 6.25 12.88 -7.02
N ALA A 104 5.43 12.85 -5.98
CA ALA A 104 5.88 13.13 -4.62
C ALA A 104 6.82 12.06 -4.10
N GLU A 105 6.52 10.79 -4.37
CA GLU A 105 7.33 9.66 -3.90
C GLU A 105 8.66 9.53 -4.64
N ASP A 106 8.65 9.70 -5.97
CA ASP A 106 9.84 9.55 -6.81
C ASP A 106 10.62 10.86 -6.98
N GLY A 107 9.95 12.00 -6.83
CA GLY A 107 10.44 13.29 -7.30
C GLY A 107 10.25 13.46 -8.81
N THR A 108 10.57 14.65 -9.32
CA THR A 108 10.54 14.91 -10.78
C THR A 108 11.86 15.49 -11.26
N LYS A 109 12.12 15.33 -12.56
CA LYS A 109 13.26 15.98 -13.22
C LYS A 109 13.07 17.51 -13.23
N TYR A 110 14.17 18.24 -13.27
CA TYR A 110 14.15 19.69 -13.44
C TYR A 110 13.44 20.06 -14.74
N ARG A 111 12.47 20.97 -14.62
CA ARG A 111 11.77 21.53 -15.77
C ARG A 111 12.49 22.78 -16.25
N LYS A 112 12.53 22.97 -17.57
CA LYS A 112 13.06 24.16 -18.22
C LYS A 112 12.03 24.68 -19.22
N THR A 113 11.93 26.00 -19.35
CA THR A 113 11.14 26.60 -20.42
C THR A 113 11.80 26.30 -21.77
N LYS A 114 10.98 26.04 -22.80
CA LYS A 114 11.50 25.85 -24.15
C LYS A 114 12.12 27.17 -24.63
N THR A 115 13.36 27.14 -25.09
CA THR A 115 13.95 28.25 -25.84
C THR A 115 13.17 28.35 -27.17
N LYS A 116 12.49 29.47 -27.42
CA LYS A 116 11.83 29.68 -28.73
C LYS A 116 12.93 29.90 -29.78
N THR A 117 13.13 28.94 -30.67
CA THR A 117 13.84 29.20 -31.92
C THR A 117 12.81 29.65 -32.94
N LYS A 118 12.55 30.96 -33.00
CA LYS A 118 11.98 31.58 -34.21
C LYS A 118 13.09 32.41 -34.83
N VAL A 119 13.33 32.20 -36.12
CA VAL A 119 14.18 33.07 -36.93
C VAL A 119 13.58 34.49 -36.84
N PHE A 120 14.42 35.50 -36.63
CA PHE A 120 14.09 36.93 -36.54
C PHE A 120 13.35 37.49 -35.31
N VAL A 121 13.20 36.77 -34.18
CA VAL A 121 12.64 37.37 -32.94
C VAL A 121 13.52 37.10 -31.71
N ARG A 122 13.72 38.14 -30.88
CA ARG A 122 14.54 38.18 -29.66
C ARG A 122 14.57 36.83 -28.89
N LYS A 123 15.78 36.27 -28.79
CA LYS A 123 16.07 34.95 -28.23
C LYS A 123 16.06 35.01 -26.70
N ARG A 124 14.96 34.62 -26.05
CA ARG A 124 14.94 34.44 -24.59
C ARG A 124 15.49 33.04 -24.25
N LYS A 125 16.66 32.97 -23.59
CA LYS A 125 17.25 31.71 -23.13
C LYS A 125 16.27 30.99 -22.19
N GLY A 126 16.02 29.71 -22.44
CA GLY A 126 15.21 28.90 -21.54
C GLY A 126 15.79 28.90 -20.12
N HIS A 127 14.94 29.10 -19.12
CA HIS A 127 15.31 29.11 -17.71
C HIS A 127 14.67 27.93 -16.97
N VAL A 128 15.30 27.54 -15.85
CA VAL A 128 14.82 26.46 -14.99
C VAL A 128 13.58 26.92 -14.22
N THR A 129 12.53 26.12 -14.24
CA THR A 129 11.25 26.38 -13.53
C THR A 129 11.05 25.45 -12.32
N GLY A 130 12.13 24.78 -11.90
CA GLY A 130 12.18 23.93 -10.72
C GLY A 130 11.69 22.49 -10.95
N ARG A 131 11.63 21.74 -9.85
CA ARG A 131 11.16 20.36 -9.77
C ARG A 131 10.36 20.13 -8.50
N MET A 132 9.51 19.11 -8.51
CA MET A 132 8.97 18.54 -7.29
C MET A 132 10.07 17.74 -6.56
N LYS A 133 10.32 18.08 -5.29
CA LYS A 133 11.23 17.34 -4.41
C LYS A 133 10.67 15.94 -4.14
N ARG A 134 11.57 14.97 -3.94
CA ARG A 134 11.24 13.64 -3.46
C ARG A 134 10.91 13.68 -1.96
N TYR A 135 9.71 13.27 -1.57
CA TYR A 135 9.27 13.16 -0.18
C TYR A 135 9.58 11.79 0.42
N GLY A 136 9.48 10.71 -0.38
CA GLY A 136 9.95 9.37 0.01
C GLY A 136 9.22 8.74 1.19
N PHE A 137 7.91 8.97 1.34
CA PHE A 137 7.12 8.51 2.47
C PHE A 137 6.85 6.99 2.43
N MET A 138 6.84 6.38 1.24
CA MET A 138 6.72 4.92 1.11
C MET A 138 7.97 4.22 1.63
N ARG A 139 9.17 4.75 1.33
CA ARG A 139 10.42 4.21 1.85
C ARG A 139 10.48 4.24 3.39
N LYS A 140 10.07 5.36 4.01
CA LYS A 140 9.99 5.46 5.47
C LYS A 140 9.00 4.47 6.07
N THR A 141 7.86 4.28 5.40
CA THR A 141 6.86 3.29 5.83
C THR A 141 7.47 1.89 5.82
N ASP A 142 8.19 1.54 4.76
CA ASP A 142 8.84 0.24 4.62
C ASP A 142 9.86 0.00 5.75
N GLU A 143 10.78 0.96 5.96
CA GLU A 143 11.81 0.89 7.01
C GLU A 143 11.23 0.69 8.43
N GLN A 144 10.09 1.33 8.74
CA GLN A 144 9.40 1.16 10.03
C GLN A 144 8.62 -0.15 10.13
N ALA A 145 8.02 -0.58 9.01
CA ALA A 145 7.10 -1.69 8.95
C ALA A 145 7.76 -3.06 9.03
N THR A 146 8.91 -3.24 8.39
CA THR A 146 9.52 -4.57 8.18
C THR A 146 9.65 -5.37 9.47
N ARG A 147 9.94 -4.71 10.60
CA ARG A 147 10.17 -5.37 11.90
C ARG A 147 8.91 -5.96 12.54
N ILE A 148 7.73 -5.42 12.23
CA ILE A 148 6.48 -5.73 12.93
C ILE A 148 5.52 -6.54 12.05
N VAL A 149 5.68 -6.47 10.72
CA VAL A 149 4.81 -7.13 9.75
C VAL A 149 4.71 -8.63 9.99
N GLU A 150 5.83 -9.32 10.18
CA GLU A 150 5.84 -10.78 10.34
C GLU A 150 5.08 -11.23 11.59
N GLN A 151 5.35 -10.58 12.73
CA GLN A 151 4.70 -10.89 14.01
C GLN A 151 3.19 -10.64 13.94
N ASN A 152 2.79 -9.49 13.39
CA ASN A 152 1.38 -9.16 13.22
C ASN A 152 0.68 -10.14 12.28
N LEU A 153 1.35 -10.51 11.19
CA LEU A 153 0.81 -11.40 10.18
C LEU A 153 0.59 -12.80 10.75
N PHE A 154 1.56 -13.33 11.47
CA PHE A 154 1.44 -14.62 12.15
C PHE A 154 0.31 -14.59 13.19
N SER A 155 0.26 -13.56 14.05
CA SER A 155 -0.81 -13.41 15.05
C SER A 155 -2.20 -13.33 14.42
N ASP A 156 -2.36 -12.55 13.34
CA ASP A 156 -3.65 -12.45 12.64
C ASP A 156 -4.00 -13.73 11.89
N PHE A 157 -3.01 -14.46 11.40
CA PHE A 157 -3.20 -15.74 10.73
C PHE A 157 -3.71 -16.80 11.72
N GLN A 158 -3.02 -16.96 12.85
CA GLN A 158 -3.44 -17.86 13.93
C GLN A 158 -4.87 -17.54 14.40
N LYS A 159 -5.18 -16.27 14.68
CA LYS A 159 -6.54 -15.85 15.06
C LYS A 159 -7.60 -16.18 14.01
N ASN A 160 -7.25 -16.13 12.72
CA ASN A 160 -8.17 -16.46 11.65
C ASN A 160 -8.39 -17.97 11.52
N LEU A 161 -7.34 -18.78 11.74
CA LEU A 161 -7.43 -20.24 11.77
C LEU A 161 -8.27 -20.71 12.95
N GLU A 162 -8.02 -20.22 14.16
CA GLU A 162 -8.82 -20.54 15.36
C GLU A 162 -10.30 -20.22 15.15
N ARG A 163 -10.60 -19.06 14.54
CA ARG A 163 -11.98 -18.68 14.18
C ARG A 163 -12.60 -19.60 13.13
N ALA A 164 -11.82 -20.15 12.20
CA ALA A 164 -12.31 -21.08 11.21
C ALA A 164 -12.55 -22.47 11.83
N ALA A 165 -11.65 -22.92 12.70
CA ALA A 165 -11.75 -24.18 13.43
C ALA A 165 -12.95 -24.22 14.38
N ARG A 166 -13.16 -23.18 15.19
CA ARG A 166 -14.36 -23.07 16.06
C ARG A 166 -15.66 -23.12 15.27
N LYS A 167 -15.70 -22.53 14.07
CA LYS A 167 -16.89 -22.60 13.20
C LYS A 167 -17.19 -24.01 12.69
N LYS A 168 -16.21 -24.90 12.72
CA LYS A 168 -16.32 -26.30 12.31
C LYS A 168 -16.38 -27.27 13.50
N GLY A 169 -16.35 -26.77 14.74
CA GLY A 169 -16.34 -27.60 15.95
C GLY A 169 -15.05 -28.40 16.15
N LEU A 170 -13.93 -27.93 15.59
CA LEU A 170 -12.59 -28.53 15.76
C LEU A 170 -11.86 -28.00 17.02
N LEU A 171 -12.44 -26.97 17.65
CA LEU A 171 -12.00 -26.26 18.85
C LEU A 171 -13.21 -25.74 19.62
#